data_AF-A0A2D4HNR0-F1
#
_entry.id   AF-A0A2D4HNR0-F1
#
_cell.length_a   1.000
_cell.length_b   1.000
_cell.length_c   1.000
_cell.angle_alpha   90.00
_cell.angle_beta   90.00
_cell.angle_gamma   90.00
#
_symmetry.space_group_name_H-M   'P 1'
#
loop_
_entity.id
_entity.type
_entity.pdbx_description
1 polymer ?
#
loop_
_entity_poly.entity_id
_entity_poly.type
_entity_poly.pdbx_seq_one_letter_code
_entity_poly.pdbx_strand_id
1 'polypeptide(L)'
;KKVNKSSELVSANRLFGEKSLKFNETYQNISEVVYGAKLWPLNFKEKPELSRTIINDWVANKTEKRITNVIPEGVINEFTVMILVNTIYFKVWKINLKT
;
A
#
# COMPACT_ATOMS: atom_id res chain seq x y z
N LYS A 1 -8.06 27.09 16.26
CA LYS A 1 -8.15 25.76 16.93
C LYS A 1 -6.73 25.20 17.09
N LYS A 2 -6.21 25.08 18.33
CA LYS A 2 -4.93 24.40 18.60
C LYS A 2 -5.10 22.90 18.37
N VAL A 3 -4.43 22.33 17.39
CA VAL A 3 -4.36 20.87 17.20
C VAL A 3 -3.36 20.32 18.21
N ASN A 4 -3.85 19.67 19.26
CA ASN A 4 -3.01 18.83 20.12
C ASN A 4 -2.54 17.63 19.27
N LYS A 5 -1.25 17.55 18.94
CA LYS A 5 -0.65 16.38 18.27
C LYS A 5 -0.51 15.23 19.29
N SER A 6 -1.61 14.61 19.71
CA SER A 6 -1.62 13.47 20.64
C SER A 6 -1.42 12.11 19.94
N SER A 7 -1.54 12.07 18.61
CA SER A 7 -1.35 10.85 17.84
C SER A 7 -0.99 11.15 16.39
N GLU A 8 -0.38 10.17 15.74
CA GLU A 8 -0.04 10.12 14.32
C GLU A 8 -0.80 8.94 13.70
N LEU A 9 -1.50 9.19 12.61
CA LEU A 9 -2.22 8.18 11.84
C LEU A 9 -1.81 8.33 10.38
N VAL A 10 -1.24 7.27 9.80
CA VAL A 10 -0.86 7.20 8.40
C VAL A 10 -1.62 6.04 7.79
N SER A 11 -2.33 6.30 6.69
CA SER A 11 -3.01 5.26 5.92
C SER A 11 -2.72 5.44 4.43
N ALA A 12 -2.46 4.32 3.74
CA ALA A 12 -2.27 4.32 2.31
C ALA A 12 -2.88 3.06 1.68
N ASN A 13 -3.69 3.27 0.65
CA ASN A 13 -4.27 2.22 -0.17
C ASN A 13 -3.70 2.31 -1.59
N ARG A 14 -3.46 1.16 -2.22
CA ARG A 14 -3.11 1.10 -3.63
C ARG A 14 -3.49 -0.24 -4.25
N LEU A 15 -3.90 -0.17 -5.50
CA LEU A 15 -4.06 -1.33 -6.37
C LEU A 15 -2.81 -1.49 -7.23
N PHE A 16 -2.34 -2.73 -7.38
CA PHE A 16 -1.29 -3.10 -8.31
C PHE A 16 -1.85 -4.15 -9.26
N GLY A 17 -1.68 -3.97 -10.57
CA GLY A 17 -2.26 -4.86 -11.58
C GLY A 17 -1.23 -5.29 -12.61
N GLU A 18 -1.42 -6.47 -13.19
CA GLU A 18 -0.58 -6.96 -14.29
C GLU A 18 -0.68 -6.03 -15.52
N LYS A 19 0.46 -5.50 -15.98
CA LYS A 19 0.57 -4.48 -17.02
C LYS A 19 -0.01 -4.89 -18.37
N SER A 20 -0.02 -6.19 -18.67
CA SER A 20 -0.52 -6.73 -19.94
C SER A 20 -2.05 -6.75 -20.01
N LEU A 21 -2.75 -6.47 -18.90
CA LEU A 21 -4.21 -6.45 -18.84
C LEU A 21 -4.75 -5.02 -18.89
N LYS A 22 -5.84 -4.85 -19.63
CA LYS A 22 -6.63 -3.62 -19.61
C LYS A 22 -7.70 -3.73 -18.52
N PHE A 23 -7.52 -2.98 -17.44
CA PHE A 23 -8.51 -2.89 -16.37
C PHE A 23 -9.62 -1.89 -16.74
N ASN A 24 -10.84 -2.17 -16.32
CA ASN A 24 -11.98 -1.29 -16.55
C ASN A 24 -11.71 0.12 -15.96
N GLU A 25 -11.87 1.17 -16.76
CA GLU A 25 -11.57 2.55 -16.36
C GLU A 25 -12.52 3.06 -15.28
N THR A 26 -13.80 2.70 -15.35
CA THR A 26 -14.80 3.06 -14.32
C THR A 26 -14.40 2.48 -12.96
N TYR A 27 -13.95 1.23 -12.92
CA TYR A 27 -13.43 0.60 -11.71
C TYR A 27 -12.21 1.34 -11.15
N GLN A 28 -11.25 1.70 -12.01
CA GLN A 28 -10.06 2.44 -11.60
C GLN A 28 -10.42 3.81 -11.01
N ASN A 29 -11.35 4.53 -11.64
CA ASN A 29 -11.81 5.83 -11.17
C ASN A 29 -12.54 5.73 -9.83
N ILE A 30 -13.45 4.75 -9.66
CA ILE A 30 -14.15 4.55 -8.38
C ILE A 30 -13.14 4.20 -7.27
N SER A 31 -12.16 3.34 -7.57
CA SER A 31 -11.11 2.97 -6.60
C SER A 31 -10.27 4.17 -6.15
N GLU A 32 -9.88 5.04 -7.09
CA GLU A 32 -9.14 6.27 -6.79
C GLU A 32 -9.99 7.25 -5.97
N VAL A 33 -11.25 7.47 -6.34
CA VAL A 33 -12.13 8.45 -5.68
C VAL A 33 -12.55 8.00 -4.28
N VAL A 34 -12.93 6.73 -4.11
CA VAL A 34 -13.51 6.24 -2.84
C VAL A 34 -12.42 5.80 -1.87
N TYR A 35 -11.36 5.14 -2.36
CA TYR A 35 -10.34 4.53 -1.50
C TYR A 35 -8.97 5.19 -1.60
N GLY A 36 -8.79 6.20 -2.47
CA GLY A 36 -7.48 6.77 -2.77
C GLY A 36 -6.55 5.77 -3.47
N ALA A 37 -7.09 4.68 -4.01
CA ALA A 37 -6.34 3.52 -4.47
C ALA A 37 -6.27 3.49 -6.00
N LYS A 38 -5.48 4.40 -6.57
CA LYS A 38 -5.18 4.39 -8.01
C LYS A 38 -4.42 3.11 -8.39
N LEU A 39 -4.77 2.51 -9.52
CA LEU A 39 -4.09 1.34 -10.07
C LEU A 39 -2.68 1.70 -10.55
N TRP A 40 -1.69 0.90 -10.13
CA TRP A 40 -0.32 0.92 -10.65
C TRP A 40 -0.05 -0.37 -11.45
N PRO A 41 0.15 -0.27 -12.77
CA PRO A 41 0.56 -1.40 -13.60
C PRO A 41 1.99 -1.88 -13.25
N LEU A 42 2.14 -3.18 -12.96
CA LEU A 42 3.41 -3.88 -12.71
C LEU A 42 3.53 -5.13 -13.59
N ASN A 43 4.71 -5.75 -13.65
CA ASN A 43 4.98 -6.89 -14.51
C ASN A 43 5.04 -8.20 -13.69
N PHE A 44 3.89 -8.70 -13.27
CA PHE A 44 3.80 -9.96 -12.52
C PHE A 44 4.16 -11.16 -13.39
N LYS A 45 3.78 -11.15 -14.68
CA LYS A 45 4.05 -12.24 -15.62
C LYS A 45 5.53 -12.52 -15.84
N GLU A 46 6.30 -11.50 -16.17
CA GLU A 46 7.72 -11.69 -16.55
C GLU A 46 8.67 -11.35 -15.39
N LYS A 47 8.22 -10.57 -14.40
CA LYS A 47 9.07 -10.07 -13.30
C LYS A 47 8.33 -10.08 -11.95
N PRO A 48 7.86 -11.25 -11.47
CA PRO A 48 7.09 -11.34 -10.23
C PRO A 48 7.86 -10.84 -9.02
N GLU A 49 9.12 -11.27 -8.84
CA GLU A 49 9.96 -10.86 -7.71
C GLU A 49 10.31 -9.36 -7.72
N LEU A 50 10.55 -8.78 -8.90
CA LEU A 50 10.76 -7.32 -8.99
C LEU A 50 9.48 -6.57 -8.57
N SER A 51 8.32 -7.05 -9.01
CA SER A 51 7.04 -6.45 -8.67
C SER A 51 6.75 -6.57 -7.16
N ARG A 52 7.14 -7.69 -6.54
CA ARG A 52 7.09 -7.88 -5.08
C ARG A 52 7.93 -6.85 -4.35
N THR A 53 9.18 -6.65 -4.76
CA THR A 53 10.07 -5.63 -4.18
C THR A 53 9.50 -4.23 -4.32
N ILE A 54 8.97 -3.87 -5.49
CA ILE A 54 8.33 -2.56 -5.72
C ILE A 54 7.16 -2.32 -4.76
N ILE A 55 6.30 -3.33 -4.54
CA ILE A 55 5.15 -3.21 -3.63
C ILE A 55 5.64 -3.05 -2.18
N ASN A 56 6.60 -3.88 -1.76
CA ASN A 56 7.18 -3.82 -0.43
C ASN A 56 7.87 -2.47 -0.15
N ASP A 57 8.61 -1.94 -1.11
CA ASP A 57 9.26 -0.63 -1.01
C ASP A 57 8.23 0.51 -0.96
N TRP A 58 7.16 0.40 -1.73
CA TRP A 58 6.07 1.36 -1.67
C TRP A 58 5.40 1.39 -0.30
N VAL A 59 5.12 0.21 0.29
CA VAL A 59 4.57 0.10 1.65
C VAL A 59 5.53 0.64 2.69
N ALA A 60 6.81 0.29 2.60
CA ALA A 60 7.83 0.79 3.51
C ALA A 60 7.90 2.32 3.46
N ASN A 61 7.93 2.91 2.26
CA ASN A 61 7.94 4.36 2.12
C ASN A 61 6.68 5.02 2.69
N LYS A 62 5.50 4.43 2.48
CA LYS A 62 4.23 4.96 3.01
C LYS A 62 4.08 4.82 4.51
N THR A 63 4.85 3.96 5.15
CA THR A 63 4.76 3.68 6.58
C THR A 63 6.01 4.12 7.33
N GLU A 64 6.81 5.04 6.78
CA GLU A 64 8.08 5.49 7.37
C GLU A 64 9.01 4.33 7.76
N LYS A 65 9.04 3.31 6.91
CA LYS A 65 9.80 2.05 7.04
C LYS A 65 9.40 1.20 8.26
N ARG A 66 8.22 1.43 8.84
CA ARG A 66 7.69 0.63 9.96
C ARG A 66 7.11 -0.70 9.52
N ILE A 67 6.46 -0.73 8.35
CA ILE A 67 5.97 -1.96 7.73
C ILE A 67 6.88 -2.25 6.55
N THR A 68 7.62 -3.35 6.64
CA THR A 68 8.52 -3.82 5.58
C THR A 68 8.17 -5.25 5.23
N ASN A 69 8.46 -5.66 4.00
CA ASN A 69 8.24 -7.02 3.53
C ASN A 69 6.80 -7.53 3.74
N VAL A 70 5.79 -6.72 3.38
CA VAL A 70 4.36 -7.07 3.52
C VAL A 70 3.97 -8.27 2.65
N ILE A 71 4.64 -8.46 1.53
CA ILE A 71 4.46 -9.62 0.64
C ILE A 71 5.72 -10.50 0.72
N PRO A 72 5.60 -11.71 1.29
CA PRO A 72 6.66 -12.72 1.31
C PRO A 72 7.08 -13.17 -0.09
N GLU A 73 8.30 -13.71 -0.19
CA GLU A 73 8.82 -14.33 -1.42
C GLU A 73 7.92 -15.46 -1.92
N GLY A 74 7.84 -15.62 -3.25
CA GLY A 74 7.05 -16.68 -3.90
C GLY A 74 5.52 -16.49 -3.86
N VAL A 75 4.99 -15.44 -3.21
CA VAL A 75 3.54 -15.16 -3.19
C VAL A 75 3.07 -14.56 -4.51
N ILE A 76 3.86 -13.68 -5.12
CA ILE A 76 3.57 -13.14 -6.46
C ILE A 76 4.18 -14.08 -7.49
N ASN A 77 3.37 -14.47 -8.47
CA ASN A 77 3.78 -15.31 -9.59
C ASN A 77 3.19 -14.80 -10.91
N GLU A 78 3.49 -15.49 -12.00
CA GLU A 78 3.08 -15.13 -13.35
C GLU A 78 1.56 -15.15 -13.58
N PHE A 79 0.80 -15.82 -12.71
CA PHE A 79 -0.66 -15.87 -12.75
C PHE A 79 -1.32 -14.78 -11.90
N THR A 80 -0.53 -13.98 -11.17
CA THR A 80 -1.06 -12.89 -10.36
C THR A 80 -1.63 -11.80 -11.25
N VAL A 81 -2.90 -11.47 -11.06
CA VAL A 81 -3.62 -10.49 -11.88
C VAL A 81 -3.67 -9.12 -11.20
N MET A 82 -4.02 -9.09 -9.92
CA MET A 82 -4.20 -7.86 -9.16
C MET A 82 -3.90 -8.09 -7.67
N ILE A 83 -3.33 -7.10 -7.02
CA ILE A 83 -3.07 -7.05 -5.59
C ILE A 83 -3.65 -5.74 -5.04
N LEU A 84 -4.45 -5.83 -3.99
CA LEU A 84 -4.89 -4.69 -3.19
C LEU A 84 -4.05 -4.63 -1.91
N VAL A 85 -3.42 -3.48 -1.67
CA VAL A 85 -2.67 -3.23 -0.44
C VAL A 85 -3.37 -2.12 0.34
N ASN A 86 -3.71 -2.43 1.59
CA ASN A 86 -4.17 -1.48 2.60
C ASN A 86 -3.12 -1.43 3.72
N THR A 87 -2.65 -0.24 4.07
CA THR A 87 -1.69 -0.04 5.15
C THR A 87 -2.21 1.03 6.09
N ILE A 88 -2.13 0.74 7.40
CA ILE A 88 -2.53 1.65 8.47
C ILE A 88 -1.44 1.60 9.54
N TYR A 89 -0.88 2.76 9.88
CA TYR A 89 0.07 2.95 10.96
C TYR A 89 -0.49 3.99 11.92
N PHE A 90 -0.53 3.66 13.21
CA PHE A 90 -1.06 4.52 14.26
C PHE A 90 -0.09 4.57 15.43
N LYS A 91 0.26 5.78 15.86
CA LYS A 91 1.12 6.04 17.02
C LYS A 91 0.45 7.02 17.96
N VAL A 92 0.33 6.65 19.23
CA VAL A 92 -0.17 7.53 20.30
C VAL A 92 1.00 7.96 21.17
N TRP A 93 1.08 9.24 21.49
CA TRP A 93 2.07 9.74 22.44
C TRP A 93 1.51 9.57 23.85
N LYS A 94 2.22 8.80 24.69
CA LYS A 94 1.87 8.65 26.11
C LYS A 94 2.07 10.00 26.79
N ILE A 95 1.02 10.57 27.37
CA ILE A 95 1.16 11.67 28.33
C ILE A 95 1.99 11.12 29.49
N ASN A 96 3.10 11.77 29.84
CA ASN A 96 3.89 11.43 31.01
C ASN A 96 2.97 11.48 32.24
N LEU A 97 2.56 10.31 32.73
CA LEU A 97 1.96 10.18 34.05
C LEU A 97 3.10 10.40 35.05
N LYS A 98 3.33 11.67 35.42
CA LYS A 98 4.16 11.97 36.59
C LYS A 98 3.42 11.39 37.79
N THR A 99 4.04 10.39 38.42
CA THR A 99 3.73 9.92 39.76
C THR A 99 4.50 10.77 40.76
#